data_AF-A0A672SVE6-F1
#
_entry.id   AF-A0A672SVE6-F1
#
_cell.length_a   1.000
_cell.length_b   1.000
_cell.length_c   1.000
_cell.angle_alpha   90.00
_cell.angle_beta   90.00
_cell.angle_gamma   90.00
#
_symmetry.space_group_name_H-M   'P 1'
#
loop_
_entity.id
_entity.type
_entity.pdbx_description
1 polymer ?
#
loop_
_entity_poly.entity_id
_entity_poly.type
_entity_poly.pdbx_seq_one_letter_code
_entity_poly.pdbx_strand_id
1 'polypeptide(L)'
;IQPNKCKILIMITGGLESGIVGGKEVKPHSRPYMASLQYRRQHTCGGMLIRDDYVLTSGHCLNPLFCDSKLIGMAAYTYIDDCTSKKYPGVYMKISAFLPWIKKILTTKRQTD
;
A
#
# COMPACT_ATOMS: atom_id res chain seq x y z
N ILE A 1 21.33 -4.32 -24.45
CA ILE A 1 21.52 -3.99 -23.01
C ILE A 1 20.64 -2.77 -22.74
N GLN A 2 19.49 -2.94 -22.08
CA GLN A 2 18.50 -1.86 -21.86
C GLN A 2 18.55 -1.46 -20.38
N PRO A 3 18.96 -0.22 -20.04
CA PRO A 3 19.13 0.19 -18.66
C PRO A 3 17.77 0.39 -17.98
N ASN A 4 17.61 -0.15 -16.77
CA ASN A 4 16.66 0.31 -15.75
C ASN A 4 15.17 0.35 -16.16
N LYS A 5 14.61 -0.76 -16.67
CA LYS A 5 13.15 -0.83 -16.91
C LYS A 5 12.41 -1.08 -15.59
N CYS A 6 12.03 0.00 -14.94
CA CYS A 6 11.12 -0.03 -13.80
C CYS A 6 9.68 -0.26 -14.27
N LYS A 7 8.95 -1.14 -13.59
CA LYS A 7 7.55 -1.48 -13.85
C LYS A 7 6.74 -1.34 -12.57
N ILE A 8 5.54 -0.78 -12.70
CA ILE A 8 4.53 -0.83 -11.66
C ILE A 8 3.78 -2.13 -11.84
N LEU A 9 3.72 -2.94 -10.79
CA LEU A 9 2.90 -4.13 -10.80
C LEU A 9 1.55 -3.77 -10.16
N ILE A 10 0.55 -3.49 -10.99
CA ILE A 10 -0.83 -3.40 -10.52
C ILE A 10 -1.29 -4.84 -10.29
N MET A 11 -1.38 -5.24 -9.03
CA MET A 11 -1.89 -6.56 -8.65
C MET A 11 -3.43 -6.53 -8.77
N ILE A 12 -3.96 -6.54 -9.99
CA ILE A 12 -5.40 -6.76 -10.23
C ILE A 12 -5.69 -8.26 -10.09
N THR A 13 -5.46 -8.83 -8.90
CA THR A 13 -6.21 -10.05 -8.54
C THR A 13 -7.58 -9.57 -8.13
N GLY A 14 -8.50 -9.53 -9.10
CA GLY A 14 -9.91 -9.27 -8.85
C GLY A 14 -10.48 -10.32 -7.90
N GLY A 15 -10.49 -10.01 -6.61
CA GLY A 15 -11.44 -10.59 -5.68
C GLY A 15 -12.72 -9.77 -5.77
N LEU A 16 -13.63 -10.17 -6.65
CA LEU A 16 -14.99 -9.62 -6.67
C LEU A 16 -15.81 -10.25 -5.53
N GLU A 17 -15.35 -10.07 -4.29
CA GLU A 17 -16.17 -10.33 -3.10
C GLU A 17 -15.93 -9.21 -2.09
N SER A 18 -16.79 -8.20 -2.17
CA SER A 18 -16.98 -7.25 -1.07
C SER A 18 -17.88 -7.93 -0.02
N GLY A 19 -17.28 -8.45 1.04
CA GLY A 19 -18.03 -9.05 2.14
C GLY A 19 -17.16 -9.14 3.40
N ILE A 20 -17.66 -8.64 4.52
CA ILE A 20 -17.03 -8.89 5.82
C ILE A 20 -17.38 -10.33 6.22
N VAL A 21 -16.48 -11.28 5.96
CA VAL A 21 -16.69 -12.69 6.32
C VAL A 21 -16.63 -12.84 7.84
N GLY A 22 -17.73 -13.28 8.45
CA GLY A 22 -17.81 -13.55 9.89
C GLY A 22 -17.75 -12.32 10.81
N GLY A 23 -17.86 -11.11 10.27
CA GLY A 23 -17.84 -9.89 11.07
C GLY A 23 -19.24 -9.39 11.46
N LYS A 24 -19.26 -8.46 12.42
CA LYS A 24 -20.45 -7.73 12.86
C LYS A 24 -20.26 -6.25 12.56
N GLU A 25 -21.32 -5.59 12.10
CA GLU A 25 -21.33 -4.15 11.89
C GLU A 25 -20.94 -3.43 13.19
N VAL A 26 -20.02 -2.47 13.05
CA VAL A 26 -19.52 -1.69 14.19
C VAL A 26 -20.44 -0.53 14.47
N LYS A 27 -20.55 -0.13 15.76
CA LYS A 27 -21.23 1.12 16.10
C LYS A 27 -20.55 2.29 15.36
N PRO A 28 -21.29 3.21 14.74
CA PRO A 28 -20.72 4.37 14.07
C PRO A 28 -19.70 5.10 14.95
N HIS A 29 -18.59 5.51 14.35
CA HIS A 29 -17.47 6.23 14.99
C HIS A 29 -16.77 5.49 16.16
N SER A 30 -17.07 4.22 16.41
CA SER A 30 -16.46 3.45 17.52
C SER A 30 -15.05 2.89 17.21
N ARG A 31 -14.52 3.17 16.03
CA ARG A 31 -13.23 2.67 15.52
C ARG A 31 -12.40 3.84 14.99
N PRO A 32 -11.86 4.71 15.88
CA PRO A 32 -11.16 5.93 15.47
C PRO A 32 -9.84 5.67 14.73
N TYR A 33 -9.30 4.46 14.84
CA TYR A 33 -8.12 4.00 14.11
C TYR A 33 -8.45 3.55 12.68
N MET A 34 -9.72 3.43 12.28
CA MET A 34 -10.08 3.01 10.93
C MET A 34 -9.83 4.15 9.94
N ALA A 35 -9.02 3.89 8.92
CA ALA A 35 -8.66 4.86 7.89
C ALA A 35 -9.29 4.50 6.54
N SER A 36 -9.85 5.50 5.87
CA SER A 36 -10.33 5.42 4.49
C SER A 36 -9.24 5.93 3.56
N LEU A 37 -8.58 5.04 2.82
CA LEU A 37 -7.61 5.41 1.81
C LEU A 37 -8.36 5.80 0.54
N GLN A 38 -8.26 7.07 0.15
CA GLN A 38 -9.03 7.64 -0.94
C GLN A 38 -8.15 8.11 -2.08
N TYR A 39 -8.60 7.84 -3.31
CA TYR A 39 -8.06 8.40 -4.53
C TYR A 39 -9.15 9.19 -5.26
N ARG A 40 -8.85 10.42 -5.71
CA ARG A 40 -9.86 11.33 -6.32
C ARG A 40 -11.14 11.49 -5.49
N ARG A 41 -11.02 11.51 -4.16
CA ARG A 41 -12.15 11.56 -3.19
C ARG A 41 -13.07 10.34 -3.24
N GLN A 42 -12.61 9.23 -3.82
CA GLN A 42 -13.30 7.95 -3.83
C GLN A 42 -12.52 6.97 -2.95
N HIS A 43 -13.25 6.19 -2.13
CA HIS A 43 -12.65 5.14 -1.32
C HIS A 43 -12.03 4.07 -2.22
N THR A 44 -10.76 3.79 -2.01
CA THR A 44 -10.02 2.76 -2.76
C THR A 44 -9.73 1.57 -1.86
N CYS A 45 -9.32 1.82 -0.61
CA CYS A 45 -8.91 0.77 0.31
C CYS A 45 -9.14 1.15 1.79
N GLY A 46 -9.27 0.13 2.64
CA GLY A 46 -9.28 0.30 4.09
C GLY A 46 -7.87 0.30 4.69
N GLY A 47 -7.71 0.93 5.85
CA GLY A 47 -6.48 0.87 6.65
C GLY A 47 -6.73 1.04 8.15
N MET A 48 -5.68 0.87 8.93
CA MET A 48 -5.67 1.04 10.38
C MET A 48 -4.50 1.91 10.83
N LEU A 49 -4.76 2.96 11.61
CA LEU A 49 -3.74 3.77 12.26
C LEU A 49 -3.00 2.92 13.30
N ILE A 50 -1.70 2.69 13.09
CA ILE A 50 -0.82 1.93 14.01
C ILE A 50 0.14 2.86 14.78
N ARG A 51 0.26 4.11 14.32
CA ARG A 51 0.94 5.24 14.97
C ARG A 51 0.32 6.52 14.40
N ASP A 52 0.45 7.64 15.10
CA ASP A 52 -0.10 8.94 14.70
C ASP A 52 0.21 9.33 13.23
N ASP A 53 1.32 8.84 12.68
CA ASP A 53 1.79 9.10 11.32
C ASP A 53 1.86 7.85 10.42
N TYR A 54 1.34 6.68 10.84
CA TYR A 54 1.39 5.44 10.05
C TYR A 54 0.04 4.72 9.99
N VAL A 55 -0.43 4.49 8.77
CA VAL A 55 -1.58 3.64 8.46
C VAL A 55 -1.10 2.32 7.87
N LEU A 56 -1.53 1.21 8.48
CA LEU A 56 -1.38 -0.14 7.97
C LEU A 56 -2.53 -0.46 7.00
N THR A 57 -2.22 -1.00 5.83
CA THR A 57 -3.20 -1.44 4.82
C THR A 57 -2.72 -2.72 4.15
N SER A 58 -3.56 -3.33 3.32
CA SER A 58 -3.17 -4.51 2.56
C SER A 58 -2.15 -4.16 1.47
N GLY A 59 -1.21 -5.07 1.20
CA GLY A 59 -0.18 -4.83 0.18
C GLY A 59 -0.75 -4.70 -1.25
N HIS A 60 -1.87 -5.36 -1.55
CA HIS A 60 -2.54 -5.28 -2.86
C HIS A 60 -3.25 -3.94 -3.09
N CYS A 61 -3.50 -3.18 -2.03
CA CYS A 61 -4.02 -1.82 -2.12
C CYS A 61 -2.96 -0.82 -2.59
N LEU A 62 -1.71 -1.27 -2.72
CA LEU A 62 -0.58 -0.45 -3.07
C LEU A 62 -0.07 -0.86 -4.44
N ASN A 63 0.47 0.09 -5.18
CA ASN A 63 1.09 -0.14 -6.48
C ASN A 63 2.61 -0.23 -6.30
N PRO A 64 3.19 -1.44 -6.11
CA PRO A 64 4.62 -1.61 -5.95
C PRO A 64 5.39 -1.31 -7.23
N LEU A 65 6.52 -0.62 -7.07
CA LEU A 65 7.47 -0.30 -8.12
C LEU A 65 8.64 -1.29 -8.06
N PHE A 66 8.78 -2.08 -9.12
CA PHE A 66 9.88 -3.02 -9.31
C PHE A 66 10.85 -2.52 -10.37
N CYS A 67 12.15 -2.61 -10.12
CA CYS A 67 13.18 -2.41 -11.15
C CYS A 67 14.14 -3.58 -11.09
N ASP A 68 14.43 -4.20 -12.24
CA ASP A 68 15.32 -5.37 -12.33
C ASP A 68 14.99 -6.46 -11.29
N SER A 69 13.69 -6.76 -11.17
CA SER A 69 13.11 -7.72 -10.20
C SER A 69 13.33 -7.38 -8.72
N LYS A 70 13.80 -6.17 -8.40
CA LYS A 70 13.92 -5.66 -7.03
C LYS A 70 12.75 -4.72 -6.73
N LEU A 71 12.10 -4.96 -5.60
CA LEU A 71 11.09 -4.05 -5.07
C LEU A 71 11.80 -2.78 -4.54
N ILE A 72 11.61 -1.66 -5.22
CA ILE A 72 12.32 -0.41 -4.89
C ILE A 72 11.44 0.62 -4.19
N GLY A 73 10.13 0.55 -4.40
CA GLY A 73 9.20 1.50 -3.80
C GLY A 73 7.76 1.04 -3.79
N MET A 74 6.96 1.74 -3.00
CA MET A 74 5.51 1.56 -2.91
C MET A 74 4.86 2.89 -3.28
N ALA A 75 3.86 2.88 -4.14
CA ALA A 75 3.16 4.10 -4.51
C ALA A 75 2.58 4.82 -3.29
N ALA A 76 2.90 6.11 -3.16
CA ALA A 76 2.21 7.06 -2.29
C ALA A 76 1.09 7.78 -3.06
N TYR A 77 1.33 8.08 -4.33
CA TYR A 77 0.36 8.68 -5.24
C TYR A 77 0.68 8.23 -6.66
N THR A 78 -0.31 7.73 -7.41
CA THR A 78 -0.16 7.50 -8.85
C THR A 78 -1.44 7.93 -9.55
N TYR A 79 -1.31 8.33 -10.81
CA TYR A 79 -2.45 8.44 -11.69
C TYR A 79 -2.76 7.05 -12.26
N ILE A 80 -3.82 6.40 -11.73
CA ILE A 80 -4.15 5.00 -12.05
C ILE A 80 -4.35 4.79 -13.56
N ASP A 81 -5.00 5.74 -14.23
CA ASP A 81 -5.32 5.61 -15.66
C ASP A 81 -4.11 5.86 -16.59
N ASP A 82 -3.07 6.55 -16.09
CA ASP A 82 -1.84 6.84 -16.84
C ASP A 82 -0.66 7.10 -15.89
N CYS A 83 0.06 6.03 -15.58
CA CYS A 83 1.25 6.05 -14.75
C CYS A 83 2.48 6.69 -15.43
N THR A 84 2.38 7.03 -16.71
CA THR A 84 3.43 7.70 -17.50
C THR A 84 3.16 9.19 -17.67
N SER A 85 2.10 9.71 -17.05
CA SER A 85 1.71 11.11 -17.14
C SER A 85 2.83 12.00 -16.62
N LYS A 86 3.41 12.82 -17.52
CA LYS A 86 4.35 13.87 -17.13
C LYS A 86 3.69 14.97 -16.30
N LYS A 87 2.36 15.12 -16.43
CA LYS A 87 1.56 16.10 -15.69
C LYS A 87 1.26 15.65 -14.26
N TYR A 88 1.09 14.35 -14.05
CA TYR A 88 0.83 13.75 -12.74
C TYR A 88 1.84 12.64 -12.47
N PRO A 89 3.09 13.00 -12.11
CA PRO A 89 4.13 12.00 -11.87
C PRO A 89 3.75 11.12 -10.68
N GLY A 90 4.00 9.82 -10.81
CA GLY A 90 3.87 8.89 -9.69
C GLY A 90 4.87 9.24 -8.58
N VAL A 91 4.39 9.34 -7.35
CA VAL A 91 5.20 9.53 -6.14
C VAL A 91 5.28 8.19 -5.42
N TYR A 92 6.49 7.76 -5.11
CA TYR A 92 6.76 6.47 -4.46
C TYR A 92 7.53 6.67 -3.16
N MET A 93 7.16 5.89 -2.15
CA MET A 93 7.96 5.69 -0.95
C MET A 93 9.14 4.79 -1.27
N LYS A 94 10.36 5.25 -1.03
CA LYS A 94 11.58 4.49 -1.28
C LYS A 94 11.77 3.43 -0.19
N ILE A 95 11.66 2.14 -0.53
CA ILE A 95 11.74 1.06 0.47
C ILE A 95 13.07 1.04 1.21
N SER A 96 14.17 1.38 0.53
CA SER A 96 15.49 1.47 1.17
C SER A 96 15.53 2.37 2.41
N ALA A 97 14.70 3.43 2.46
CA ALA A 97 14.61 4.32 3.61
C ALA A 97 13.97 3.64 4.84
N PHE A 98 13.11 2.65 4.61
CA PHE A 98 12.38 1.93 5.65
C PHE A 98 12.99 0.57 5.98
N LEU A 99 14.01 0.11 5.25
CA LEU A 99 14.67 -1.18 5.48
C LEU A 99 15.09 -1.41 6.94
N PRO A 100 15.65 -0.42 7.69
CA PRO A 100 15.97 -0.62 9.10
C PRO A 100 14.75 -0.95 9.95
N TRP A 101 13.63 -0.24 9.74
CA TRP A 101 12.38 -0.46 10.46
C TRP A 101 11.73 -1.80 10.06
N ILE A 102 11.66 -2.12 8.77
CA ILE A 102 11.12 -3.39 8.27
C ILE A 102 11.90 -4.56 8.87
N LYS A 103 13.24 -4.50 8.83
CA LYS A 103 14.09 -5.54 9.44
C LYS A 103 13.81 -5.69 10.92
N LYS A 104 13.70 -4.58 11.66
CA LYS A 104 13.35 -4.59 13.09
C LYS A 104 12.03 -5.34 13.36
N ILE A 105 10.97 -5.02 12.61
CA ILE A 105 9.67 -5.68 12.77
C ILE A 105 9.74 -7.17 12.41
N LEU A 106 10.44 -7.53 11.34
CA LEU A 106 10.61 -8.93 10.94
C LEU A 106 11.43 -9.73 11.94
N THR A 107 12.43 -9.12 12.59
CA THR A 107 13.19 -9.77 13.65
C THR A 107 12.39 -9.90 14.95
N THR A 108 11.56 -8.90 15.29
CA THR A 108 10.67 -8.97 16.45
C THR A 108 9.62 -10.07 16.29
N LYS A 109 8.97 -10.17 15.13
CA LYS A 109 8.00 -11.25 14.87
C LYS A 109 8.63 -12.63 14.97
N ARG A 110 9.84 -12.81 14.41
CA ARG A 110 10.57 -14.10 14.46
C ARG A 110 10.98 -14.51 15.89
N GLN A 111 10.93 -13.62 16.86
CA GLN A 111 11.22 -13.92 18.28
C GLN A 111 9.95 -14.18 19.10
N THR A 112 8.77 -13.89 18.55
CA THR A 112 7.47 -14.10 19.21
C THR A 112 6.68 -15.28 18.63
N ASP A 113 7.23 -15.95 17.61
CA ASP A 113 6.79 -17.23 17.06
C ASP A 113 7.68 -18.36 17.61
#